data_AF-A0A977PU54-F1
#
_entry.id   AF-A0A977PU54-F1
#
_cell.length_a   1.000
_cell.length_b   1.000
_cell.length_c   1.000
_cell.angle_alpha   90.00
_cell.angle_beta   90.00
_cell.angle_gamma   90.00
#
_symmetry.space_group_name_H-M   'P 1'
#
loop_
_entity.id
_entity.type
_entity.pdbx_description
1 polymer ?
#
loop_
_entity_poly.entity_id
_entity_poly.type
_entity_poly.pdbx_seq_one_letter_code
_entity_poly.pdbx_strand_id
1 'polypeptide(L)'
;METQVAGQWVGIDVSKAKLDIALRPVNKVLQVTNQESGWLELSEQLKKYKIELIIIESTGGMERGVAQKLQKEEFKVAVINPKRARDFAEVLAHFGEALQPSPKPLASESQVALSDLVNRRSQLVEMLNSEQKRSHYCSFYGDRSF
;
A
#
# COMPACT_ATOMS: atom_id res chain seq x y z
N MET A 1 -25.58 -1.16 0.88
CA MET A 1 -24.50 -1.56 1.80
C MET A 1 -23.23 -0.88 1.32
N GLU A 2 -22.83 0.19 2.01
CA GLU A 2 -21.65 0.99 1.69
C GLU A 2 -20.38 0.15 1.86
N THR A 3 -19.69 -0.10 0.75
CA THR A 3 -18.33 -0.64 0.78
C THR A 3 -17.46 0.38 1.50
N GLN A 4 -16.96 0.00 2.68
CA GLN A 4 -15.98 0.78 3.43
C GLN A 4 -14.73 0.91 2.55
N VAL A 5 -14.61 2.04 1.83
CA VAL A 5 -13.44 2.32 1.01
C VAL A 5 -12.30 2.58 1.99
N ALA A 6 -11.50 1.53 2.25
CA ALA A 6 -10.23 1.68 2.95
C ALA A 6 -9.46 2.80 2.26
N GLY A 7 -8.95 3.75 3.05
CA GLY A 7 -8.19 4.85 2.52
C GLY A 7 -7.05 4.35 1.65
N GLN A 8 -6.87 5.00 0.50
CA GLN A 8 -5.83 4.62 -0.44
C GLN A 8 -4.58 5.45 -0.17
N TRP A 9 -3.44 4.79 -0.12
CA TRP A 9 -2.13 5.42 -0.19
C TRP A 9 -1.63 5.38 -1.62
N VAL A 10 -1.04 6.49 -2.04
CA VAL A 10 -0.52 6.65 -3.40
C VAL A 10 0.97 6.91 -3.29
N GLY A 11 1.81 6.07 -3.89
CA GLY A 11 3.22 6.36 -4.10
C GLY A 11 3.41 6.91 -5.50
N ILE A 12 4.17 7.99 -5.65
CA ILE A 12 4.52 8.60 -6.93
C ILE A 12 6.04 8.69 -7.01
N ASP A 13 6.61 8.01 -7.99
CA ASP A 13 8.00 8.23 -8.42
C ASP A 13 8.02 9.20 -9.60
N VAL A 14 8.90 10.21 -9.52
CA VAL A 14 8.96 11.33 -10.45
C VAL A 14 10.21 11.23 -11.31
N SER A 15 10.01 10.98 -12.61
CA SER A 15 11.06 11.05 -13.62
C SER A 15 10.91 12.29 -14.51
N LYS A 16 11.94 12.60 -15.32
CA LYS A 16 11.93 13.76 -16.23
C LYS A 16 10.75 13.76 -17.21
N ALA A 17 10.31 12.60 -17.67
CA ALA A 17 9.28 12.49 -18.71
C ALA A 17 7.97 11.86 -18.21
N LYS A 18 8.02 11.09 -17.11
CA LYS A 18 6.92 10.24 -16.66
C LYS A 18 6.78 10.23 -15.14
N LEU A 19 5.59 9.94 -14.67
CA LEU A 19 5.26 9.71 -13.26
C LEU A 19 4.75 8.28 -13.13
N ASP A 20 5.39 7.50 -12.27
CA ASP A 20 4.97 6.14 -11.95
C ASP A 20 4.19 6.17 -10.63
N ILE A 21 2.95 5.68 -10.67
CA ILE A 21 2.01 5.79 -9.57
C ILE A 21 1.60 4.39 -9.10
N ALA A 22 1.70 4.13 -7.80
CA ALA A 22 1.25 2.91 -7.18
C ALA A 22 0.17 3.21 -6.13
N LEU A 23 -0.99 2.55 -6.23
CA LEU A 23 -2.09 2.66 -5.28
C LEU A 23 -2.16 1.42 -4.38
N ARG A 24 -2.28 1.64 -3.07
CA ARG A 24 -2.54 0.60 -2.07
C ARG A 24 -3.75 0.99 -1.21
N PRO A 25 -4.59 0.04 -0.76
CA PRO A 25 -4.45 -1.42 -0.88
C PRO A 25 -4.84 -2.04 -2.22
N VAL A 26 -5.37 -1.28 -3.20
CA VAL A 26 -5.88 -1.86 -4.48
C VAL A 26 -4.77 -2.50 -5.34
N ASN A 27 -3.48 -2.28 -5.02
CA ASN A 27 -2.30 -2.78 -5.74
C ASN A 27 -2.35 -2.46 -7.24
N LYS A 28 -2.85 -1.27 -7.58
CA LYS A 28 -2.93 -0.79 -8.96
C LYS A 28 -1.70 0.07 -9.27
N VAL A 29 -1.11 -0.13 -10.43
CA VAL A 29 -0.01 0.69 -10.95
C VAL A 29 -0.49 1.45 -12.17
N LEU A 30 -0.14 2.73 -12.26
CA LEU A 30 -0.47 3.65 -13.35
C LEU A 30 0.79 4.40 -13.75
N GLN A 31 0.87 4.82 -15.02
CA GLN A 31 1.95 5.68 -15.50
C GLN A 31 1.33 6.83 -16.27
N VAL A 32 1.70 8.07 -15.94
CA VAL A 32 1.28 9.28 -16.67
C VAL A 32 2.50 10.09 -17.09
N THR A 33 2.32 11.06 -17.99
CA THR A 33 3.41 11.96 -18.39
C THR A 33 3.67 13.01 -17.31
N ASN A 34 4.93 13.44 -17.17
CA ASN A 34 5.29 14.53 -16.27
C ASN A 34 5.07 15.90 -16.94
N GLN A 35 3.82 16.16 -17.35
CA GLN A 35 3.37 17.41 -17.96
C GLN A 35 2.01 17.79 -17.36
N GLU A 36 1.59 19.04 -17.55
CA GLU A 36 0.33 19.54 -16.98
C GLU A 36 -0.90 18.73 -17.39
N SER A 37 -0.91 18.21 -18.64
CA SER A 37 -1.94 17.28 -19.13
C SER A 37 -1.97 15.96 -18.35
N GLY A 38 -0.81 15.37 -18.08
CA GLY A 38 -0.68 14.15 -17.28
C GLY A 38 -1.02 14.36 -15.81
N TRP A 39 -0.78 15.56 -15.26
CA TRP A 39 -1.16 15.90 -13.89
C TRP A 39 -2.68 16.04 -13.72
N LEU A 40 -3.38 16.59 -14.72
CA LEU A 40 -4.84 16.65 -14.75
C LEU A 40 -5.45 15.25 -14.85
N GLU A 41 -4.92 14.41 -15.74
CA GLU A 41 -5.36 13.02 -15.85
C GLU A 41 -5.19 12.28 -14.52
N LEU A 42 -4.03 12.44 -13.88
CA LEU A 42 -3.75 11.86 -12.58
C LEU A 42 -4.77 12.30 -11.53
N SER A 43 -5.06 13.60 -11.44
CA SER A 43 -5.95 14.12 -10.41
C SER A 43 -7.40 13.65 -10.62
N GLU A 44 -7.88 13.57 -11.86
CA GLU A 44 -9.17 12.98 -12.19
C GLU A 44 -9.26 11.50 -11.86
N GLN A 45 -8.18 10.74 -12.07
CA GLN A 45 -8.13 9.34 -11.68
C GLN A 45 -8.14 9.18 -10.15
N LEU A 46 -7.43 10.03 -9.42
CA LEU A 46 -7.34 9.97 -7.97
C LEU A 46 -8.66 10.38 -7.28
N LYS A 47 -9.45 11.29 -7.86
CA LYS A 47 -10.79 11.66 -7.36
C LYS A 47 -11.77 10.49 -7.30
N LYS A 48 -11.56 9.43 -8.09
CA LYS A 48 -12.39 8.21 -8.06
C LYS A 48 -12.16 7.37 -6.80
N TYR A 49 -11.11 7.66 -6.04
CA TYR A 49 -10.73 6.92 -4.85
C TYR A 49 -10.68 7.84 -3.63
N LYS A 50 -10.94 7.27 -2.46
CA LYS A 50 -10.73 7.97 -1.19
C LYS A 50 -9.24 7.92 -0.83
N ILE A 51 -8.48 8.94 -1.24
CA ILE A 51 -7.03 9.02 -0.97
C ILE A 51 -6.79 9.54 0.44
N GLU A 52 -6.01 8.80 1.23
CA GLU A 52 -5.57 9.24 2.56
C GLU A 52 -4.29 10.05 2.51
N LEU A 53 -3.30 9.59 1.74
CA LEU A 53 -2.02 10.25 1.60
C LEU A 53 -1.36 9.91 0.27
N ILE A 54 -0.85 10.94 -0.41
CA ILE A 54 0.01 10.83 -1.57
C ILE A 54 1.44 11.05 -1.11
N ILE A 55 2.32 10.12 -1.44
CA ILE A 55 3.74 10.12 -1.11
C ILE A 55 4.49 10.30 -2.41
N ILE A 56 5.29 11.35 -2.53
CA ILE A 56 6.08 11.65 -3.72
C ILE A 56 7.55 11.48 -3.37
N GLU A 57 8.24 10.58 -4.07
CA GLU A 57 9.67 10.39 -3.91
C GLU A 57 10.42 11.27 -4.93
N SER A 58 10.96 12.40 -4.47
CA SER A 58 11.93 13.14 -5.28
C SER A 58 12.63 14.25 -4.51
N THR A 59 13.93 14.42 -4.80
CA THR A 59 14.82 15.46 -4.26
C THR A 59 15.58 16.16 -5.36
N GLY A 60 14.87 16.63 -6.38
CA GLY A 60 15.47 17.27 -7.55
C GLY A 60 14.71 18.50 -8.05
N GLY A 61 13.61 18.90 -7.41
CA GLY A 61 12.77 20.03 -7.81
C GLY A 61 11.71 19.69 -8.85
N MET A 62 11.79 18.52 -9.50
CA MET A 62 10.82 18.05 -10.50
C MET A 62 9.47 17.69 -9.88
N GLU A 63 9.45 17.35 -8.59
CA GLU A 63 8.25 17.04 -7.83
C GLU A 63 7.37 18.27 -7.53
N ARG A 64 7.92 19.49 -7.61
CA ARG A 64 7.23 20.70 -7.17
C ARG A 64 5.95 20.98 -7.98
N GLY A 65 5.99 20.78 -9.29
CA GLY A 65 4.84 21.04 -10.17
C GLY A 65 3.66 20.12 -9.86
N VAL A 66 3.91 18.81 -9.84
CA VAL A 66 2.89 17.81 -9.51
C VAL A 66 2.39 17.94 -8.07
N ALA A 67 3.28 18.17 -7.11
CA ALA A 67 2.91 18.36 -5.71
C ALA A 67 1.99 19.57 -5.51
N GLN A 68 2.32 20.72 -6.13
CA GLN A 68 1.49 21.92 -6.06
C GLN A 68 0.11 21.71 -6.70
N LYS A 69 0.05 21.01 -7.85
CA LYS A 69 -1.22 20.71 -8.52
C LYS A 69 -2.10 19.84 -7.61
N LEU A 70 -1.55 18.78 -7.04
CA LEU A 70 -2.29 17.87 -6.15
C LEU A 70 -2.71 18.56 -4.84
N GLN A 71 -1.87 19.43 -4.27
CA GLN A 71 -2.23 20.23 -3.10
C GLN A 71 -3.35 21.23 -3.39
N LYS A 72 -3.35 21.87 -4.57
CA LYS A 72 -4.45 22.76 -5.02
C LYS A 72 -5.78 22.02 -5.17
N GLU A 73 -5.73 20.72 -5.44
CA GLU A 73 -6.91 19.86 -5.50
C GLU A 73 -7.24 19.20 -4.15
N GLU A 74 -6.72 19.77 -3.04
CA GLU A 74 -6.99 19.39 -1.65
C GLU A 74 -6.50 17.98 -1.26
N PHE A 75 -5.63 17.35 -2.05
CA PHE A 75 -5.01 16.09 -1.66
C PHE A 75 -3.93 16.32 -0.58
N LYS A 76 -3.85 15.38 0.37
CA LYS A 76 -2.75 15.32 1.34
C LYS A 76 -1.51 14.76 0.63
N VAL A 77 -0.49 15.60 0.46
CA VAL A 77 0.76 15.24 -0.24
C VAL A 77 1.95 15.35 0.72
N ALA A 78 2.74 14.28 0.80
CA ALA A 78 4.01 14.22 1.50
C ALA A 78 5.15 13.97 0.51
N VAL A 79 6.12 14.88 0.46
CA VAL A 79 7.33 14.70 -0.35
C VAL A 79 8.40 14.05 0.52
N ILE A 80 8.85 12.87 0.13
CA ILE A 80 9.90 12.12 0.84
C ILE A 80 11.19 12.20 0.04
N ASN A 81 12.28 12.46 0.76
CA ASN A 81 13.61 12.48 0.21
C ASN A 81 14.11 11.03 0.01
N PRO A 82 14.49 10.58 -1.20
CA PRO A 82 15.12 9.27 -1.43
C PRO A 82 16.35 8.97 -0.55
N LYS A 83 17.02 9.98 0.02
CA LYS A 83 18.01 9.76 1.09
C LYS A 83 17.38 9.07 2.29
N ARG A 84 16.18 9.43 2.73
CA ARG A 84 15.51 8.80 3.88
C ARG A 84 15.19 7.32 3.66
N ALA A 85 14.91 6.91 2.42
CA ALA A 85 14.76 5.49 2.09
C ALA A 85 16.12 4.75 2.16
N ARG A 86 17.19 5.40 1.70
CA ARG A 86 18.57 4.90 1.87
C ARG A 86 19.00 4.86 3.33
N ASP A 87 18.71 5.89 4.11
CA ASP A 87 19.00 5.95 5.54
C ASP A 87 18.32 4.78 6.26
N PHE A 88 17.11 4.39 5.84
CA PHE A 88 16.44 3.20 6.39
C PHE A 88 17.14 1.88 6.02
N ALA A 89 17.67 1.78 4.80
CA ALA A 89 18.49 0.65 4.40
C ALA A 89 19.82 0.58 5.17
N GLU A 90 20.45 1.73 5.41
CA GLU A 90 21.65 1.85 6.26
C GLU A 90 21.35 1.45 7.71
N VAL A 91 20.22 1.89 8.27
CA VAL A 91 19.76 1.47 9.61
C VAL A 91 19.51 -0.04 9.66
N LEU A 92 18.90 -0.64 8.64
CA LEU A 92 18.74 -2.09 8.55
C LEU A 92 20.10 -2.81 8.51
N ALA A 93 21.07 -2.27 7.78
CA ALA A 93 22.41 -2.82 7.69
C ALA A 93 23.15 -2.76 9.03
N HIS A 94 23.11 -1.60 9.72
CA HIS A 94 23.67 -1.45 11.06
C HIS A 94 23.00 -2.40 12.07
N PHE A 95 21.69 -2.58 11.97
CA PHE A 95 20.96 -3.54 12.81
C PHE A 95 21.39 -4.99 12.52
N GLY A 96 21.59 -5.34 11.25
CA GLY A 96 22.12 -6.63 10.83
C GLY A 96 23.55 -6.88 11.32
N GLU A 97 24.41 -5.86 11.31
CA GLU A 97 25.77 -5.91 11.86
C GLU A 97 25.76 -6.10 13.38
N ALA A 98 24.93 -5.36 14.10
CA ALA A 98 24.86 -5.40 15.56
C ALA A 98 24.27 -6.71 16.09
N LEU A 99 23.24 -7.24 15.42
CA LEU A 99 22.57 -8.46 15.85
C LEU A 99 23.20 -9.75 15.29
N GLN A 100 23.95 -9.66 14.19
CA GLN A 100 24.50 -10.79 13.44
C GLN A 100 23.50 -11.96 13.32
N PRO A 101 22.29 -11.72 12.77
CA PRO A 101 21.28 -12.75 12.69
C PRO A 101 21.78 -13.91 11.83
N SER A 102 21.61 -15.15 12.32
CA SER A 102 22.01 -16.34 11.57
C SER A 102 21.23 -16.41 10.25
N PRO A 103 21.91 -16.50 9.09
CA PRO A 103 21.24 -16.67 7.81
C PRO A 103 20.32 -17.88 7.86
N LYS A 104 19.07 -17.71 7.43
CA LYS A 104 18.12 -18.82 7.40
C LYS A 104 18.60 -19.83 6.34
N PRO A 105 18.77 -21.12 6.69
CA PRO A 105 19.14 -22.12 5.70
C PRO A 105 18.05 -22.22 4.63
N LEU A 106 18.46 -22.59 3.41
CA LEU A 106 17.54 -22.87 2.33
C LEU A 106 16.57 -23.96 2.78
N ALA A 107 15.27 -23.67 2.71
CA ALA A 107 14.25 -24.65 3.01
C ALA A 107 14.28 -25.74 1.94
N SER A 108 14.26 -27.00 2.37
CA SER A 108 14.02 -28.12 1.46
C SER A 108 12.62 -28.02 0.83
N GLU A 109 12.42 -28.63 -0.34
CA GLU A 109 11.11 -28.67 -1.01
C GLU A 109 10.00 -29.18 -0.08
N SER A 110 10.29 -30.18 0.76
CA SER A 110 9.34 -30.71 1.74
C SER A 110 8.98 -29.69 2.83
N GLN A 111 9.93 -28.86 3.28
CA GLN A 111 9.67 -27.80 4.26
C GLN A 111 8.83 -26.66 3.67
N VAL A 112 9.05 -26.32 2.39
CA VAL A 112 8.23 -25.34 1.67
C VAL A 112 6.80 -25.88 1.51
N ALA A 113 6.65 -27.10 1.00
CA ALA A 113 5.35 -27.73 0.81
C ALA A 113 4.55 -27.84 2.13
N LEU A 114 5.22 -28.22 3.23
CA LEU A 114 4.60 -28.25 4.54
C LEU A 114 4.18 -26.85 5.01
N SER A 115 5.03 -25.84 4.84
CA SER A 115 4.72 -24.45 5.19
C SER A 115 3.50 -23.95 4.43
N ASP A 116 3.39 -24.25 3.13
CA ASP A 116 2.26 -23.84 2.30
C ASP A 116 0.95 -24.49 2.77
N LEU A 117 0.98 -25.78 3.12
CA LEU A 117 -0.17 -26.48 3.69
C LEU A 117 -0.58 -25.88 5.04
N VAL A 118 0.37 -25.58 5.93
CA VAL A 118 0.11 -24.96 7.22
C VAL A 118 -0.49 -23.55 7.04
N ASN A 119 0.09 -22.74 6.15
CA ASN A 119 -0.43 -21.42 5.83
C ASN A 119 -1.85 -21.48 5.28
N ARG A 120 -2.12 -22.42 4.35
CA ARG A 120 -3.45 -22.59 3.79
C ARG A 120 -4.47 -23.03 4.83
N ARG A 121 -4.09 -23.92 5.75
CA ARG A 121 -4.93 -24.31 6.88
C ARG A 121 -5.28 -23.10 7.76
N SER A 122 -4.29 -22.29 8.14
CA SER A 122 -4.51 -21.11 8.97
C SER A 122 -5.50 -20.13 8.34
N GLN A 123 -5.34 -19.84 7.03
CA GLN A 123 -6.27 -19.00 6.28
C GLN A 123 -7.71 -19.56 6.32
N LEU A 124 -7.88 -20.87 6.10
CA LEU A 124 -9.20 -21.50 6.13
C LEU A 124 -9.83 -21.47 7.53
N VAL A 125 -9.03 -21.66 8.58
CA VAL A 125 -9.51 -21.55 9.97
C VAL A 125 -9.95 -20.11 10.27
N GLU A 126 -9.22 -19.11 9.81
CA GLU A 126 -9.62 -17.71 9.95
C GLU A 126 -10.94 -17.42 9.22
N MET A 127 -11.10 -17.92 7.99
CA MET A 127 -12.35 -17.82 7.23
C MET A 127 -13.51 -18.48 7.97
N LEU A 128 -13.33 -19.71 8.45
CA LEU A 128 -14.35 -20.44 9.22
C LEU A 128 -14.76 -19.68 10.48
N ASN A 129 -13.79 -19.17 11.23
CA ASN A 129 -14.06 -18.36 12.42
C ASN A 129 -14.81 -17.08 12.06
N SER A 130 -14.49 -16.46 10.92
CA SER A 130 -15.21 -15.27 10.44
C SER A 130 -16.67 -15.57 10.10
N GLU A 131 -16.94 -16.73 9.49
CA GLU A 131 -18.30 -17.16 9.13
C GLU A 131 -19.11 -17.58 10.36
N GLN A 132 -18.50 -18.27 11.34
CA GLN A 132 -19.16 -18.57 12.61
C GLN A 132 -19.55 -17.29 13.37
N LYS A 133 -18.65 -16.29 13.40
CA LYS A 133 -18.96 -14.98 13.96
C LYS A 133 -20.13 -14.34 13.22
N ARG A 134 -20.11 -14.32 11.88
CA ARG A 134 -21.22 -13.79 11.06
C ARG A 134 -22.54 -14.49 11.36
N SER A 135 -22.55 -15.82 11.42
CA SER A 135 -23.74 -16.62 11.75
C SER A 135 -24.26 -16.31 13.15
N HIS A 136 -23.38 -16.22 14.16
CA HIS A 136 -23.78 -15.84 15.51
C HIS A 136 -24.38 -14.43 15.57
N TYR A 137 -23.79 -13.45 14.87
CA TYR A 137 -24.37 -12.11 14.78
C TYR A 137 -25.73 -12.11 14.07
N CYS A 138 -25.89 -12.88 13.00
CA CYS A 138 -27.16 -12.98 12.28
C CYS A 138 -28.26 -13.68 13.13
N SER A 139 -27.92 -14.73 13.87
CA SER A 139 -28.84 -15.41 14.79
C SER A 139 -29.20 -14.57 16.02
N PHE A 140 -28.23 -13.85 16.60
CA PHE A 140 -28.45 -13.05 17.81
C PHE A 140 -29.20 -11.73 17.56
N TYR A 141 -29.03 -11.12 16.38
CA TYR A 141 -29.71 -9.88 16.00
C TYR A 141 -30.90 -10.08 15.04
N GLY A 142 -31.07 -11.28 14.46
CA GLY A 142 -32.22 -11.63 13.61
C GLY A 142 -33.53 -11.83 14.39
N ASP A 143 -33.47 -12.27 15.64
CA ASP A 143 -34.65 -12.50 16.51
C ASP A 143 -35.13 -11.25 17.27
N ARG A 144 -34.49 -10.08 17.08
CA ARG A 144 -34.90 -8.80 17.70
C ARG A 144 -35.31 -7.74 16.68
N SER A 145 -36.03 -8.14 15.65
CA SER A 145 -36.70 -7.23 14.72
C SER A 145 -38.22 -7.41 14.81
N PHE A 146 -38.83 -6.52 15.61
CA PHE A 146 -40.27 -6.19 15.76
C PHE A 146 -41.25 -7.29 16.16
#